data_AF-A0A502KSX8-F1
#
_entry.id   AF-A0A502KSX8-F1
#
_cell.length_a   1.000
_cell.length_b   1.000
_cell.length_c   1.000
_cell.angle_alpha   90.00
_cell.angle_beta   90.00
_cell.angle_gamma   90.00
#
_symmetry.space_group_name_H-M   'P 1'
#
loop_
_entity.id
_entity.type
_entity.pdbx_description
1 polymer ?
#
loop_
_entity_poly.entity_id
_entity_poly.type
_entity_poly.pdbx_seq_one_letter_code
_entity_poly.pdbx_strand_id
1 'polypeptide(L)' 'MSEQIDSLNCLKRMAGSCIINKDDEYEYHLQECINAMSKNLHNDYPYMNWFAAVGVYEVENGLPLLSNQMYDEMVDSYE' A
#
# COMPACT_ATOMS: atom_id res chain seq x y z
N MET A 1 10.70 -18.83 -1.10
CA MET A 1 9.25 -19.05 -1.31
C MET A 1 8.42 -18.83 -0.05
N SER A 2 8.94 -19.05 1.16
CA SER A 2 8.22 -18.78 2.42
C SER A 2 8.05 -17.27 2.70
N GLU A 3 9.09 -16.46 2.49
CA GLU A 3 9.09 -15.04 2.86
C GLU A 3 8.06 -14.19 2.10
N GLN A 4 7.80 -14.47 0.82
CA GLN A 4 6.77 -13.74 0.05
C GLN A 4 5.34 -14.05 0.53
N ILE A 5 5.09 -15.28 0.99
CA ILE A 5 3.80 -15.69 1.53
C ILE A 5 3.56 -15.03 2.89
N ASP A 6 4.62 -14.92 3.70
CA ASP A 6 4.55 -14.26 5.01
C ASP A 6 4.29 -12.75 4.85
N SER A 7 4.96 -12.08 3.91
CA SER A 7 4.73 -10.66 3.60
C SER A 7 3.31 -10.39 3.07
N LEU A 8 2.78 -11.23 2.19
CA LEU A 8 1.41 -11.09 1.69
C LEU A 8 0.36 -11.26 2.81
N ASN A 9 0.57 -12.23 3.70
CA ASN A 9 -0.33 -12.43 4.84
C ASN A 9 -0.29 -11.24 5.82
N CYS A 10 0.88 -10.61 6.01
CA CYS A 10 1.01 -9.38 6.78
C CYS A 10 0.24 -8.22 6.14
N LEU A 11 0.39 -8.01 4.83
CA LEU A 11 -0.35 -6.99 4.08
C LEU A 11 -1.86 -7.21 4.17
N LYS A 12 -2.34 -8.45 4.02
CA LYS A 12 -3.77 -8.79 4.18
C LYS A 12 -4.31 -8.48 5.57
N ARG A 13 -3.50 -8.68 6.63
CA ARG A 13 -3.88 -8.31 8.00
C ARG A 13 -3.94 -6.80 8.20
N MET A 14 -2.98 -6.07 7.63
CA MET A 14 -2.94 -4.60 7.69
C MET A 14 -4.07 -3.95 6.89
N ALA A 15 -4.41 -4.50 5.73
CA ALA A 15 -5.53 -4.02 4.92
C ALA A 15 -6.87 -4.10 5.68
N GLY A 16 -6.99 -5.04 6.62
CA GLY A 16 -8.19 -5.21 7.41
C GLY A 16 -9.38 -5.57 6.54
N SER A 17 -10.35 -4.64 6.43
CA SER A 17 -11.52 -4.79 5.55
C SER A 17 -11.36 -4.11 4.18
N CYS A 18 -10.26 -3.40 3.93
CA CYS A 18 -9.99 -2.75 2.65
C CYS A 18 -9.62 -3.82 1.61
N ILE A 19 -10.36 -3.86 0.50
CA ILE A 19 -10.17 -4.81 -0.60
C ILE A 19 -10.30 -4.02 -1.89
N ILE A 20 -9.37 -4.24 -2.82
CA ILE A 20 -9.36 -3.66 -4.17
C ILE A 20 -9.65 -4.78 -5.14
N ASN A 21 -10.71 -4.67 -5.95
CA ASN A 21 -11.14 -5.74 -6.85
C ASN A 21 -11.00 -5.39 -8.33
N LYS A 22 -10.70 -4.13 -8.64
CA LYS A 22 -10.68 -3.59 -10.01
C LYS A 22 -9.54 -2.62 -10.19
N ASP A 23 -9.05 -2.52 -11.41
CA ASP A 23 -7.96 -1.62 -11.79
C ASP A 23 -8.29 -0.14 -11.49
N ASP A 24 -9.52 0.31 -11.75
CA ASP A 24 -9.94 1.69 -11.46
C ASP A 24 -9.87 2.03 -9.96
N GLU A 25 -10.21 1.06 -9.09
CA GLU A 25 -10.13 1.22 -7.64
C GLU A 25 -8.67 1.24 -7.18
N TYR A 26 -7.82 0.40 -7.81
CA TYR A 26 -6.39 0.41 -7.57
C TYR A 26 -5.77 1.77 -7.91
N GLU A 27 -6.04 2.32 -9.09
CA GLU A 27 -5.49 3.62 -9.50
C GLU A 27 -5.93 4.75 -8.57
N TYR A 28 -7.21 4.77 -8.19
CA TYR A 28 -7.75 5.75 -7.25
C TYR A 28 -7.05 5.67 -5.88
N HIS A 29 -6.95 4.48 -5.30
CA HIS A 29 -6.34 4.29 -3.98
C HIS A 29 -4.83 4.51 -3.99
N LEU A 30 -4.14 4.14 -5.08
CA LEU A 30 -2.72 4.45 -5.26
C LEU A 30 -2.50 5.97 -5.28
N GLN A 31 -3.28 6.71 -6.07
CA GLN A 31 -3.16 8.17 -6.13
C GLN A 31 -3.48 8.84 -4.80
N GLU A 32 -4.50 8.35 -4.08
CA GLU A 32 -4.82 8.84 -2.73
C GLU A 32 -3.70 8.54 -1.75
N CYS A 33 -3.02 7.39 -1.86
CA CYS A 33 -1.84 7.09 -1.05
C CYS A 33 -0.70 8.09 -1.35
N ILE A 34 -0.47 8.42 -2.61
CA ILE A 34 0.56 9.40 -3.03
C ILE A 34 0.22 10.80 -2.49
N ASN A 35 -1.05 11.19 -2.60
CA ASN A 35 -1.54 12.48 -2.12
C ASN A 35 -1.43 12.60 -0.60
N ALA A 36 -1.81 11.55 0.14
CA ALA A 36 -1.73 11.52 1.59
C ALA A 36 -0.28 11.61 2.07
N MET A 37 0.64 10.92 1.39
CA MET A 37 2.08 11.00 1.65
C MET A 37 2.61 12.41 1.41
N SER A 38 2.31 12.99 0.24
CA SER A 38 2.73 14.35 -0.12
C SER A 38 2.21 15.43 0.83
N LYS A 39 1.06 15.19 1.48
CA LYS A 39 0.45 16.09 2.47
C LYS A 39 0.86 15.79 3.92
N ASN A 40 1.76 14.83 4.12
CA ASN A 40 2.20 14.35 5.43
C ASN A 40 1.05 13.85 6.34
N LEU A 41 -0.02 13.32 5.72
CA LEU A 41 -1.20 12.77 6.40
C LEU A 41 -1.03 11.28 6.75
N HIS A 42 0.22 10.82 6.92
CA HIS A 42 0.57 9.43 7.18
C HIS A 42 -0.03 8.86 8.48
N ASN A 43 -0.51 9.72 9.38
CA ASN A 43 -1.16 9.34 10.62
C ASN A 43 -2.69 9.23 10.54
N ASP A 44 -3.31 9.57 9.40
CA ASP A 44 -4.75 9.34 9.23
C ASP A 44 -5.00 7.84 9.08
N TYR A 45 -5.64 7.26 10.09
CA TYR A 45 -5.96 5.83 10.23
C TYR A 45 -6.43 5.09 8.95
N PRO A 46 -7.26 5.68 8.04
CA PRO A 46 -7.62 5.00 6.79
C PRO A 46 -6.46 4.80 5.80
N TYR A 47 -5.39 5.60 5.89
CA TYR A 47 -4.26 5.56 4.97
C TYR A 47 -3.52 4.22 5.00
N MET A 48 -3.14 3.74 6.19
CA MET A 48 -2.34 2.52 6.34
C MET A 48 -3.08 1.28 5.83
N ASN A 49 -4.40 1.22 6.00
CA ASN A 49 -5.21 0.11 5.53
C ASN A 49 -5.31 0.11 3.99
N TRP A 50 -5.54 1.29 3.37
CA TRP A 50 -5.59 1.40 1.92
C TRP A 50 -4.23 1.17 1.27
N PHE A 51 -3.16 1.66 1.88
CA PHE A 51 -1.79 1.40 1.45
C PHE A 51 -1.48 -0.11 1.46
N ALA A 52 -1.88 -0.81 2.52
CA ALA A 52 -1.74 -2.26 2.58
C ALA A 52 -2.60 -2.97 1.51
N ALA A 53 -3.83 -2.51 1.25
CA ALA A 53 -4.69 -3.08 0.21
C ALA A 53 -4.11 -2.88 -1.20
N VAL A 54 -3.48 -1.74 -1.48
CA VAL A 54 -2.72 -1.48 -2.72
C VAL A 54 -1.59 -2.50 -2.84
N GLY A 55 -0.79 -2.70 -1.78
CA GLY A 55 0.29 -3.70 -1.79
C GLY A 55 -0.20 -5.14 -1.99
N VAL A 56 -1.36 -5.51 -1.42
CA VAL A 56 -1.99 -6.83 -1.69
C VAL A 56 -2.32 -6.95 -3.18
N TYR A 57 -2.96 -5.94 -3.76
CA TYR A 57 -3.35 -5.94 -5.17
C TYR A 57 -2.13 -6.06 -6.09
N GLU A 58 -1.05 -5.33 -5.79
CA GLU A 58 0.20 -5.39 -6.56
C GLU A 58 0.81 -6.80 -6.54
N VAL A 59 0.90 -7.42 -5.36
CA VAL A 59 1.45 -8.77 -5.21
C VAL A 59 0.56 -9.81 -5.91
N GLU A 60 -0.76 -9.73 -5.77
CA GLU A 60 -1.69 -10.70 -6.37
C GLU A 60 -1.75 -10.62 -7.90
N ASN A 61 -1.54 -9.43 -8.47
CA ASN A 61 -1.53 -9.20 -9.91
C ASN A 61 -0.12 -9.23 -10.54
N GLY A 62 0.93 -9.41 -9.74
CA GLY A 62 2.32 -9.41 -10.22
C GLY A 62 2.79 -8.05 -10.74
N LEU A 63 2.25 -6.97 -10.19
CA LEU A 63 2.62 -5.59 -10.52
C LEU A 63 3.89 -5.18 -9.74
N PRO A 64 4.61 -4.15 -10.22
CA PRO A 64 5.67 -3.53 -9.43
C PRO A 64 5.12 -3.03 -8.08
N LEU A 65 5.90 -3.20 -7.02
CA LEU A 65 5.56 -2.77 -5.65
C LEU A 65 5.79 -1.27 -5.51
N LEU A 66 4.97 -0.45 -6.16
CA LEU A 66 5.05 1.01 -6.09
C LEU A 66 4.77 1.48 -4.65
N SER A 67 3.91 0.77 -3.93
CA SER A 67 3.71 0.97 -2.49
C SER A 67 5.03 0.94 -1.70
N ASN A 68 5.90 -0.06 -1.91
CA ASN A 68 7.19 -0.15 -1.22
C ASN A 68 8.15 1.00 -1.59
N GLN A 69 8.16 1.43 -2.85
CA GLN A 69 8.99 2.58 -3.27
C GLN A 69 8.56 3.86 -2.56
N MET A 70 7.26 4.05 -2.38
CA MET A 70 6.73 5.17 -1.63
C MET A 70 7.10 5.11 -0.14
N TYR A 71 7.14 3.91 0.45
CA TYR A 71 7.58 3.74 1.84
C TYR A 71 9.06 4.12 2.04
N ASP A 72 9.94 3.70 1.12
CA ASP A 72 11.36 4.05 1.17
C ASP A 72 11.56 5.57 1.05
N GLU A 73 10.85 6.25 0.13
CA GLU A 73 10.86 7.72 0.02
C GLU A 73 10.36 8.42 1.29
N MET A 74 9.39 7.83 2.01
CA MET A 74 8.93 8.36 3.29
C MET A 74 10.03 8.30 4.36
N VAL A 75 10.75 7.18 4.46
CA VAL A 75 11.81 6.97 5.45
C VAL A 75 13.00 7.90 5.19
N ASP A 76 13.37 8.11 3.93
CA ASP A 76 14.46 9.00 3.54
C ASP A 76 14.15 10.50 3.78
N SER A 77 12.87 10.90 3.81
CA SER A 77 12.49 12.30 4.07
C SER A 77 12.71 12.78 5.52
N TYR A 78 13.09 11.87 6.43
CA TYR A 78 13.36 12.16 7.84
C TYR A 78 14.85 12.26 8.21
N GLU A 79 15.79 12.08 7.26
CA GLU A 79 17.23 12.40 7.42
C GLU A 79 17.58 13.82 6.95
#